data_AF-A0A7C5R380-F1
#
_entry.id   AF-A0A7C5R380-F1
#
_cell.length_a   1.000
_cell.length_b   1.000
_cell.length_c   1.000
_cell.angle_alpha   90.00
_cell.angle_beta   90.00
_cell.angle_gamma   90.00
#
_symmetry.space_group_name_H-M   'P 1'
#
loop_
_entity.id
_entity.type
_entity.pdbx_description
1 polymer ?
#
loop_
_entity_poly.entity_id
_entity_poly.type
_entity_poly.pdbx_seq_one_letter_code
_entity_poly.pdbx_strand_id
1 'polypeptide(L)'
;MKNIRILQIGLGPLGIRIARFIDQRKGLKTIAAVDKSARLIGKDLGQLALRRPSKVIIKESVAEAVKKQKPDVALLTTVSDLKRIAPQIEEIVA
;
A
#
# COMPACT_ATOMS: atom_id res chain seq x y z
N MET A 1 -5.38 -4.65 -21.60
CA MET A 1 -4.21 -5.05 -20.78
C MET A 1 -4.65 -5.18 -19.34
N LYS A 2 -4.21 -6.22 -18.62
CA LYS A 2 -4.54 -6.40 -17.20
C LYS A 2 -3.65 -5.47 -16.36
N ASN A 3 -4.23 -4.73 -15.42
CA ASN A 3 -3.45 -3.87 -14.53
C ASN A 3 -2.62 -4.72 -13.55
N ILE A 4 -1.38 -4.31 -13.27
CA ILE A 4 -0.58 -4.81 -12.16
C ILE A 4 -1.21 -4.30 -10.87
N ARG A 5 -1.59 -5.23 -10.00
CA ARG A 5 -2.27 -4.97 -8.73
C ARG A 5 -1.22 -4.80 -7.63
N ILE A 6 -1.22 -3.64 -7.01
CA ILE A 6 -0.20 -3.23 -6.05
C ILE A 6 -0.76 -3.27 -4.63
N LEU A 7 -0.02 -3.91 -3.73
CA LEU A 7 -0.10 -3.70 -2.28
C LEU A 7 0.92 -2.61 -1.91
N GLN A 8 0.47 -1.55 -1.25
CA GLN A 8 1.37 -0.48 -0.82
C GLN A 8 1.52 -0.47 0.70
N ILE A 9 2.77 -0.52 1.18
CA ILE A 9 3.09 -0.62 2.61
C ILE A 9 3.98 0.57 2.99
N GLY A 10 3.55 1.32 3.99
CA GLY A 10 4.12 2.61 4.34
C GLY A 10 3.46 3.73 3.53
N LEU A 11 2.77 4.61 4.24
CA LEU A 11 1.99 5.73 3.73
C LEU A 11 2.45 7.05 4.37
N GLY A 12 3.75 7.12 4.67
CA GLY A 12 4.43 8.39 4.93
C GLY A 12 4.51 9.29 3.68
N PRO A 13 5.27 10.40 3.74
CA PRO A 13 5.36 11.35 2.63
C PRO A 13 5.75 10.72 1.29
N LEU A 14 6.68 9.75 1.29
CA LEU A 14 7.09 9.02 0.09
C LEU A 14 5.99 8.09 -0.42
N GLY A 15 5.38 7.30 0.47
CA GLY A 15 4.26 6.42 0.13
C GLY A 15 3.11 7.19 -0.52
N ILE A 16 2.70 8.31 0.07
CA ILE A 16 1.62 9.14 -0.50
C ILE A 16 1.98 9.66 -1.91
N ARG A 17 3.23 10.03 -2.16
CA ARG A 17 3.68 10.43 -3.52
C ARG A 17 3.65 9.26 -4.49
N ILE A 18 4.08 8.07 -4.08
CA ILE A 18 4.04 6.86 -4.90
C ILE A 18 2.60 6.48 -5.25
N ALA A 19 1.66 6.58 -4.30
CA ALA A 19 0.25 6.32 -4.56
C ALA A 19 -0.30 7.22 -5.68
N ARG A 20 0.09 8.50 -5.70
CA ARG A 20 -0.24 9.43 -6.80
C ARG A 20 0.34 9.00 -8.13
N PHE A 21 1.60 8.56 -8.15
CA PHE A 21 2.25 8.12 -9.38
C PHE A 21 1.66 6.82 -9.94
N ILE A 22 1.24 5.91 -9.07
CA ILE A 22 0.52 4.69 -9.48
C ILE A 22 -0.79 5.06 -10.16
N ASP A 23 -1.59 5.93 -9.53
CA ASP A 23 -2.89 6.35 -10.03
C ASP A 23 -2.84 7.09 -11.37
N GLN A 24 -1.74 7.80 -11.65
CA GLN A 24 -1.52 8.50 -12.92
C GLN A 24 -1.10 7.58 -14.08
N ARG A 25 -0.68 6.35 -13.80
CA ARG A 25 -0.12 5.44 -14.82
C ARG A 25 -1.15 4.38 -15.24
N LYS A 26 -1.41 4.32 -16.56
CA LYS A 26 -2.18 3.20 -17.13
C LYS A 26 -1.46 1.88 -16.87
N GLY A 27 -2.21 0.84 -16.55
CA GLY A 27 -1.67 -0.50 -16.29
C GLY A 27 -1.23 -0.74 -14.84
N LEU A 28 -1.30 0.24 -13.95
CA LEU A 28 -1.05 0.06 -12.51
C LEU A 28 -2.31 0.34 -11.70
N LYS A 29 -2.48 -0.33 -10.56
CA LYS A 29 -3.57 -0.06 -9.63
C LYS A 29 -3.21 -0.47 -8.21
N THR A 30 -3.29 0.45 -7.25
CA THR A 30 -3.27 0.08 -5.83
C THR A 30 -4.60 -0.57 -5.47
N ILE A 31 -4.53 -1.80 -4.93
CA ILE A 31 -5.73 -2.56 -4.50
C ILE A 31 -5.80 -2.74 -2.98
N ALA A 32 -4.68 -2.54 -2.29
CA ALA A 32 -4.53 -2.73 -0.87
C ALA A 32 -3.47 -1.76 -0.33
N ALA A 33 -3.66 -1.27 0.90
CA ALA A 33 -2.76 -0.32 1.53
C ALA A 33 -2.60 -0.63 3.03
N VAL A 34 -1.37 -0.54 3.52
CA VAL A 34 -1.01 -0.88 4.90
C VAL A 34 -0.15 0.23 5.51
N ASP A 35 -0.49 0.65 6.72
CA ASP A 35 0.35 1.50 7.56
C ASP A 35 0.06 1.26 9.04
N LYS A 36 1.09 1.34 9.88
CA LYS A 36 0.99 1.13 11.34
C LYS A 36 0.50 2.36 12.10
N SER A 37 0.40 3.52 11.44
CA SER A 37 -0.08 4.75 12.06
C SER A 37 -1.58 4.66 12.34
N ALA A 38 -1.94 4.70 13.63
CA ALA A 38 -3.35 4.77 14.07
C ALA A 38 -4.13 5.95 13.46
N ARG A 39 -3.44 7.00 13.00
CA ARG A 39 -4.06 8.15 12.33
C ARG A 39 -4.48 7.85 10.89
N LEU A 40 -3.95 6.78 10.29
CA LEU A 40 -4.19 6.40 8.89
C LEU A 40 -5.12 5.19 8.77
N ILE A 41 -5.07 4.26 9.73
CA ILE A 41 -5.89 3.06 9.75
C ILE A 41 -7.39 3.41 9.61
N GLY A 42 -8.09 2.69 8.75
CA GLY A 42 -9.52 2.89 8.47
C GLY A 42 -9.84 4.01 7.48
N LYS A 43 -8.86 4.86 7.11
CA LYS A 43 -9.07 5.90 6.08
C LYS A 43 -8.95 5.33 4.68
N ASP A 44 -9.56 6.03 3.73
CA ASP A 44 -9.41 5.74 2.30
C ASP A 44 -8.10 6.35 1.76
N LEU A 45 -7.28 5.55 1.08
CA LEU A 45 -6.01 5.98 0.49
C LEU A 45 -6.18 7.15 -0.48
N GLY A 46 -7.25 7.14 -1.27
CA GLY A 46 -7.55 8.15 -2.27
C GLY A 46 -7.90 9.50 -1.66
N GLN A 47 -8.55 9.52 -0.50
CA GLN A 47 -8.79 10.77 0.24
C GLN A 47 -7.48 11.42 0.67
N LEU A 48 -6.47 10.62 1.03
CA LEU A 48 -5.16 11.12 1.47
C LEU A 48 -4.24 11.48 0.30
N ALA A 49 -4.17 10.63 -0.71
CA ALA A 49 -3.21 10.75 -1.80
C ALA A 49 -3.80 11.47 -3.03
N LEU A 50 -5.06 11.22 -3.37
CA LEU A 50 -5.62 11.54 -4.68
C LEU A 50 -6.69 12.65 -4.65
N ARG A 51 -7.08 13.10 -3.46
CA ARG A 51 -8.20 14.04 -3.22
C ARG A 51 -9.53 13.53 -3.80
N ARG A 52 -9.69 12.21 -3.91
CA ARG A 52 -10.92 11.53 -4.37
C ARG A 52 -10.98 10.10 -3.84
N PRO A 53 -12.17 9.50 -3.65
CA PRO A 53 -12.27 8.12 -3.16
C PRO A 53 -11.57 7.11 -4.07
N SER A 54 -10.82 6.18 -3.46
CA SER A 54 -10.17 5.05 -4.14
C SER A 54 -10.81 3.70 -3.83
N LYS A 55 -11.62 3.63 -2.76
CA LYS A 55 -12.16 2.41 -2.14
C LYS A 55 -11.08 1.49 -1.57
N VAL A 56 -9.86 1.98 -1.40
CA VAL A 56 -8.75 1.25 -0.77
C VAL A 56 -8.63 1.74 0.66
N ILE A 57 -9.19 0.95 1.59
CA ILE A 57 -9.14 1.23 3.02
C ILE A 57 -7.80 0.78 3.58
N ILE A 58 -7.14 1.67 4.30
CA ILE A 58 -5.85 1.42 4.93
C ILE A 58 -6.03 0.47 6.11
N LYS A 59 -5.24 -0.60 6.13
CA LYS A 59 -5.23 -1.62 7.18
C LYS A 59 -3.94 -1.57 7.99
N GLU A 60 -3.99 -2.18 9.16
CA GLU A 60 -2.86 -2.26 10.08
C GLU A 60 -1.86 -3.35 9.66
N SER A 61 -2.34 -4.44 9.07
CA SER A 61 -1.52 -5.60 8.69
C SER A 61 -1.70 -6.01 7.23
N VAL A 62 -0.68 -6.68 6.68
CA VAL A 62 -0.72 -7.23 5.33
C VAL A 62 -1.82 -8.26 5.21
N ALA A 63 -1.91 -9.17 6.20
CA ALA A 63 -2.93 -10.21 6.27
C ALA A 63 -4.34 -9.64 6.09
N GLU A 64 -4.70 -8.57 6.82
CA GLU A 64 -6.01 -7.93 6.68
C GLU A 64 -6.24 -7.27 5.33
N ALA A 65 -5.21 -6.63 4.77
CA ALA A 65 -5.30 -5.89 3.53
C ALA A 65 -5.56 -6.81 2.32
N VAL A 66 -5.03 -8.03 2.35
CA VAL A 66 -5.06 -8.97 1.21
C VAL A 66 -6.13 -10.06 1.32
N LYS A 67 -6.89 -10.14 2.42
CA LYS A 67 -7.98 -11.13 2.63
C LYS A 67 -8.92 -11.29 1.44
N LYS A 68 -9.25 -10.18 0.76
CA LYS A 68 -10.24 -10.16 -0.33
C LYS A 68 -9.63 -10.23 -1.72
N GLN A 69 -8.35 -9.87 -1.86
CA GLN A 69 -7.70 -9.70 -3.15
C GLN A 69 -6.20 -9.98 -3.06
N LYS A 70 -5.69 -10.82 -3.96
CA LYS A 70 -4.26 -11.14 -4.05
C LYS A 70 -3.53 -10.06 -4.88
N PRO A 71 -2.54 -9.32 -4.33
CA PRO A 71 -1.71 -8.41 -5.12
C PRO A 71 -0.73 -9.17 -6.02
N ASP A 72 -0.26 -8.51 -7.08
CA ASP A 72 0.79 -9.02 -7.96
C ASP A 72 2.18 -8.59 -7.47
N VAL A 73 2.28 -7.40 -6.86
CA VAL A 73 3.52 -6.85 -6.30
C VAL A 73 3.24 -6.08 -5.01
N ALA A 74 4.24 -6.00 -4.13
CA ALA A 74 4.24 -5.12 -2.98
C ALA A 74 5.25 -3.98 -3.14
N LEU A 75 4.85 -2.76 -2.79
CA LEU A 75 5.75 -1.61 -2.69
C LEU A 75 5.93 -1.26 -1.22
N LEU A 76 7.13 -1.51 -0.70
CA LEU A 76 7.49 -1.32 0.71
C LEU A 76 8.32 -0.06 0.91
N THR A 77 7.79 0.91 1.66
CA THR A 77 8.35 2.26 1.83
C THR A 77 8.38 2.70 3.30
N THR A 78 8.93 1.86 4.18
CA THR A 78 8.86 2.06 5.64
C THR A 78 10.17 2.56 6.24
N VAL A 79 11.25 1.78 6.12
CA VAL A 79 12.54 2.02 6.79
C VAL A 79 13.70 1.70 5.86
N SER A 80 14.87 2.29 6.13
CA SER A 80 16.09 2.07 5.34
C SER A 80 17.00 0.97 5.89
N ASP A 81 16.79 0.55 7.14
CA ASP A 81 17.63 -0.44 7.81
C ASP A 81 17.21 -1.88 7.48
N LEU A 82 18.17 -2.71 7.09
CA LEU A 82 17.92 -4.09 6.67
C LEU A 82 17.34 -4.94 7.81
N LYS A 83 17.85 -4.80 9.04
CA LYS A 83 17.36 -5.59 10.19
C LYS A 83 15.89 -5.32 10.47
N ARG A 84 15.46 -4.07 10.28
CA ARG A 84 14.06 -3.65 10.49
C ARG A 84 13.14 -3.94 9.31
N ILE A 85 13.66 -3.95 8.07
CA ILE A 85 12.84 -4.23 6.87
C ILE A 85 12.70 -5.72 6.59
N ALA A 86 13.71 -6.55 6.88
CA ALA A 86 13.72 -7.99 6.64
C ALA A 86 12.44 -8.72 7.14
N PRO A 87 12.02 -8.58 8.42
CA PRO A 87 10.80 -9.25 8.88
C PRO A 87 9.52 -8.77 8.17
N GLN A 88 9.50 -7.53 7.66
CA GLN A 88 8.36 -7.04 6.87
C GLN A 88 8.35 -7.68 5.47
N ILE A 89 9.52 -7.93 4.88
CA ILE A 89 9.63 -8.62 3.59
C ILE A 89 9.18 -10.07 3.75
N GLU A 90 9.62 -10.76 4.81
CA GLU A 90 9.19 -12.13 5.12
C GLU A 90 7.67 -12.24 5.27
N GLU A 91 7.02 -11.31 5.99
CA GLU A 91 5.55 -11.26 6.11
C GLU A 91 4.83 -11.14 4.74
N ILE A 92 5.44 -10.48 3.76
CA ILE A 92 4.85 -10.25 2.43
C ILE A 92 5.00 -11.48 1.53
N VAL A 93 6.13 -12.20 1.64
CA VAL A 93 6.47 -13.29 0.71
C VAL A 93 6.10 -14.68 1.25
N ALA A 94 5.80 -14.79 2.54
CA ALA A 94 5.29 -16.01 3.17
C ALA A 94 3.87 -16.34 2.70
#